data_AF-A0A4P8BXP3-F1
#
_entry.id   AF-A0A4P8BXP3-F1
#
_cell.length_a   1.000
_cell.length_b   1.000
_cell.length_c   1.000
_cell.angle_alpha   90.00
_cell.angle_beta   90.00
_cell.angle_gamma   90.00
#
_symmetry.space_group_name_H-M   'P 1'
#
loop_
_entity.id
_entity.type
_entity.pdbx_description
1 polymer ?
#
loop_
_entity_poly.entity_id
_entity_poly.type
_entity_poly.pdbx_seq_one_letter_code
_entity_poly.pdbx_strand_id
1 'polypeptide(L)'
;MEFSVIFFWVITGLITILFLKSIITDLIKNLNKTDIALYILAFLSAGYTFQYIYNDNIFSELWGVGLFVTLIVLNIVFNLFFRLLFILSKMILMSRHIRKMQKKLKQTSVPDFICYSIEKHNKYPIYVLHMPSNNIIEIGYNIINTDLVIGEKIHFRTLSNRSLYFNLIQPPLIATIKDDVFCTLHDYYNHNNETKSTIDNYISKIKDNHNTPWLLNNENVQE
;
A
#
# COMPACT_ATOMS: atom_id res chain seq x y z
N MET A 1 -37.19 -32.61 6.45
CA MET A 1 -36.62 -31.28 6.16
C MET A 1 -37.56 -30.60 5.18
N GLU A 2 -38.31 -29.59 5.64
CA GLU A 2 -39.37 -28.99 4.85
C GLU A 2 -38.81 -28.24 3.65
N PHE A 3 -39.46 -28.40 2.50
CA PHE A 3 -39.04 -27.84 1.21
C PHE A 3 -38.87 -26.30 1.27
N SER A 4 -39.62 -25.65 2.16
CA SER A 4 -39.54 -24.22 2.50
C SER A 4 -38.17 -23.79 3.04
N VAL A 5 -37.57 -24.61 3.90
CA VAL A 5 -36.25 -24.35 4.51
C VAL A 5 -35.16 -24.47 3.46
N ILE A 6 -35.21 -25.51 2.62
CA ILE A 6 -34.28 -25.69 1.50
C ILE A 6 -34.39 -24.51 0.53
N PHE A 7 -35.61 -24.11 0.19
CA PHE A 7 -35.88 -23.01 -0.72
C PHE A 7 -35.37 -21.66 -0.17
N PHE A 8 -35.59 -21.40 1.12
CA PHE A 8 -35.06 -20.21 1.79
C PHE A 8 -33.53 -20.17 1.76
N TRP A 9 -32.85 -21.29 2.05
CA TRP A 9 -31.39 -21.36 2.02
C TRP A 9 -30.82 -21.27 0.60
N VAL A 10 -31.50 -21.82 -0.40
CA VAL A 10 -31.11 -21.69 -1.81
C VAL A 10 -31.27 -20.25 -2.30
N ILE A 11 -32.36 -19.58 -1.95
CA ILE A 11 -32.57 -18.15 -2.28
C ILE A 11 -31.57 -17.28 -1.54
N THR A 12 -31.33 -17.52 -0.25
CA THR A 12 -30.35 -16.77 0.53
C THR A 12 -28.94 -17.00 -0.01
N GLY A 13 -28.60 -18.23 -0.39
CA GLY A 13 -27.35 -18.57 -1.08
C GLY A 13 -27.22 -17.86 -2.43
N LEU A 14 -28.27 -17.84 -3.25
CA LEU A 14 -28.30 -17.13 -4.54
C LEU A 14 -28.16 -15.61 -4.36
N ILE A 15 -28.87 -15.02 -3.40
CA ILE A 15 -28.74 -13.59 -3.06
C ILE A 15 -27.32 -13.31 -2.58
N THR A 16 -26.75 -14.17 -1.72
CA THR A 16 -25.39 -14.02 -1.21
C THR A 16 -24.35 -14.16 -2.33
N ILE A 17 -24.54 -15.07 -3.28
CA ILE A 17 -23.68 -15.24 -4.47
C ILE A 17 -23.82 -14.05 -5.41
N LEU A 18 -25.02 -13.51 -5.62
CA LEU A 18 -25.26 -12.33 -6.45
C LEU A 18 -24.69 -11.05 -5.80
N PHE A 19 -24.81 -10.92 -4.47
CA PHE A 19 -24.19 -9.85 -3.70
C PHE A 19 -22.67 -10.00 -3.70
N LEU A 20 -22.14 -11.22 -3.50
CA LEU A 20 -20.72 -11.51 -3.66
C LEU A 20 -20.27 -11.16 -5.08
N LYS A 21 -21.02 -11.52 -6.12
CA LYS A 21 -20.68 -11.21 -7.51
C LYS A 21 -20.69 -9.71 -7.76
N SER A 22 -21.67 -8.96 -7.24
CA SER A 22 -21.74 -7.49 -7.38
C SER A 22 -20.59 -6.81 -6.65
N ILE A 23 -20.34 -7.22 -5.40
CA ILE A 23 -19.21 -6.80 -4.58
C ILE A 23 -17.93 -7.14 -5.34
N ILE A 24 -17.69 -8.39 -5.71
CA ILE A 24 -16.55 -8.89 -6.50
C ILE A 24 -16.39 -8.12 -7.81
N THR A 25 -17.46 -7.75 -8.53
CA THR A 25 -17.33 -7.04 -9.80
C THR A 25 -16.89 -5.58 -9.59
N ASP A 26 -17.38 -4.92 -8.54
CA ASP A 26 -16.89 -3.59 -8.13
C ASP A 26 -15.51 -3.64 -7.47
N LEU A 27 -15.18 -4.73 -6.77
CA LEU A 27 -13.93 -4.94 -6.04
C LEU A 27 -12.80 -5.51 -6.91
N ILE A 28 -13.09 -6.27 -7.97
CA ILE A 28 -12.12 -6.82 -8.95
C ILE A 28 -11.39 -5.72 -9.70
N LYS A 29 -12.00 -4.54 -9.85
CA LYS A 29 -11.30 -3.41 -10.50
C LYS A 29 -10.04 -2.99 -9.72
N ASN A 30 -9.96 -3.28 -8.41
CA ASN A 30 -8.92 -2.75 -7.51
C ASN A 30 -8.31 -3.78 -6.52
N LEU A 31 -8.53 -5.09 -6.64
CA LEU A 31 -8.05 -6.07 -5.66
C LEU A 31 -6.89 -6.96 -6.11
N ASN A 32 -5.95 -7.13 -5.17
CA ASN A 32 -4.84 -8.05 -5.28
C ASN A 32 -5.31 -9.51 -5.15
N LYS A 33 -4.66 -10.43 -5.88
CA LYS A 33 -4.97 -11.88 -5.91
C LYS A 33 -5.03 -12.53 -4.52
N THR A 34 -4.36 -11.94 -3.53
CA THR A 34 -4.32 -12.40 -2.13
C THR A 34 -5.63 -12.20 -1.38
N ASP A 35 -6.36 -11.15 -1.69
CA ASP A 35 -7.62 -10.85 -0.99
C ASP A 35 -8.73 -11.81 -1.44
N ILE A 36 -8.73 -12.19 -2.73
CA ILE A 36 -9.61 -13.23 -3.27
C ILE A 36 -9.35 -14.57 -2.57
N ALA A 37 -8.07 -14.92 -2.33
CA ALA A 37 -7.70 -16.15 -1.63
C ALA A 37 -8.17 -16.14 -0.16
N LEU A 38 -8.05 -15.01 0.54
CA LEU A 38 -8.56 -14.83 1.91
C LEU A 38 -10.08 -15.02 1.99
N TYR A 39 -10.83 -14.44 1.04
CA TYR A 39 -12.28 -14.63 0.96
C TYR A 39 -12.68 -16.10 0.74
N ILE A 40 -12.00 -16.81 -0.15
CA ILE A 40 -12.27 -18.24 -0.40
C ILE A 40 -11.99 -19.07 0.85
N LEU A 41 -10.86 -18.84 1.53
CA LEU A 41 -10.50 -19.51 2.78
C LEU A 41 -11.53 -19.26 3.89
N ALA A 42 -12.01 -18.01 4.01
CA ALA A 42 -13.02 -17.65 4.99
C ALA A 42 -14.37 -18.31 4.68
N PHE A 43 -14.75 -18.43 3.41
CA PHE A 43 -15.99 -19.10 3.01
C PHE A 43 -15.94 -20.61 3.27
N LEU A 44 -14.79 -21.25 2.99
CA LEU A 44 -14.56 -22.66 3.26
C LEU A 44 -14.57 -22.97 4.78
N SER A 45 -13.99 -22.11 5.61
CA SER A 45 -14.01 -22.29 7.07
C SER A 45 -15.40 -22.13 7.67
N ALA A 46 -16.20 -21.19 7.15
CA ALA A 46 -17.61 -21.03 7.52
C ALA A 46 -18.45 -22.26 7.10
N GLY A 47 -18.21 -22.80 5.90
CA GLY A 47 -18.87 -24.03 5.44
C GLY A 47 -18.52 -25.26 6.29
N TYR A 48 -17.24 -25.44 6.63
CA TYR A 48 -16.78 -26.57 7.45
C TYR A 48 -17.34 -26.53 8.88
N THR A 49 -17.34 -25.35 9.51
CA THR A 49 -17.92 -25.17 10.85
C THR A 49 -19.43 -25.41 10.86
N PHE A 50 -20.15 -25.00 9.81
CA PHE A 50 -21.57 -25.30 9.67
C PHE A 50 -21.84 -26.80 9.54
N GLN A 51 -21.03 -27.53 8.75
CA GLN A 51 -21.16 -28.99 8.59
C GLN A 51 -20.91 -29.73 9.92
N TYR A 52 -19.91 -29.31 10.70
CA TYR A 52 -19.60 -29.93 12.00
C TYR A 52 -20.75 -29.73 13.01
N ILE A 53 -21.28 -28.50 13.11
CA ILE A 53 -22.35 -28.17 14.06
C ILE A 53 -23.69 -28.83 13.67
N TYR A 54 -23.97 -28.97 12.37
CA TYR A 54 -25.18 -29.64 11.88
C TYR A 54 -25.20 -31.13 12.24
N ASN A 55 -24.03 -31.79 12.26
CA ASN A 55 -23.93 -33.23 12.48
C ASN A 55 -24.18 -33.63 13.95
N ASP A 56 -23.97 -32.72 14.91
CA ASP A 56 -24.14 -32.97 16.34
C ASP A 56 -25.58 -32.70 16.87
N ASN A 57 -26.57 -32.47 15.99
CA ASN A 57 -27.97 -32.23 16.36
C ASN A 57 -28.18 -31.08 17.39
N ILE A 58 -27.27 -30.10 17.44
CA ILE A 58 -27.28 -28.99 18.40
C ILE A 58 -28.41 -27.95 18.11
N PHE A 59 -29.22 -28.16 17.07
CA PHE A 59 -30.20 -27.18 16.61
C PHE A 59 -31.56 -27.30 17.30
N SER A 60 -31.93 -26.26 18.05
CA SER A 60 -33.29 -25.71 17.97
C SER A 60 -33.29 -24.57 16.94
N GLU A 61 -34.39 -24.38 16.20
CA GLU A 61 -34.47 -23.47 15.03
C GLU A 61 -34.00 -22.03 15.32
N LEU A 62 -34.19 -21.54 16.56
CA LEU A 62 -33.76 -20.20 16.99
C LEU A 62 -32.24 -20.08 17.20
N TRP A 63 -31.60 -21.12 17.75
CA TRP A 63 -30.17 -21.16 18.02
C TRP A 63 -29.36 -21.26 16.72
N GLY A 64 -29.95 -21.90 15.72
CA GLY A 64 -29.39 -22.05 14.40
C GLY A 64 -29.15 -20.76 13.64
N VAL A 65 -30.16 -19.88 13.64
CA VAL A 65 -30.07 -18.56 13.02
C VAL A 65 -29.05 -17.70 13.76
N GLY A 66 -29.02 -17.76 15.10
CA GLY A 66 -28.04 -17.06 15.93
C GLY A 66 -26.59 -17.47 15.62
N LEU A 67 -26.33 -18.77 15.49
CA LEU A 67 -25.00 -19.29 15.11
C LEU A 67 -24.61 -18.90 13.69
N PHE A 68 -25.54 -18.94 12.73
CA PHE A 68 -25.29 -18.53 11.35
C PHE A 68 -24.91 -17.05 11.23
N VAL A 69 -25.68 -16.16 11.88
CA VAL A 69 -25.37 -14.71 11.94
C VAL A 69 -24.03 -14.48 12.63
N THR A 70 -23.75 -15.19 13.72
CA THR A 70 -22.48 -15.08 14.45
C THR A 70 -21.30 -15.47 13.55
N LEU A 71 -21.40 -16.56 12.78
CA LEU A 71 -20.36 -16.99 11.84
C LEU A 71 -20.12 -15.95 10.74
N ILE A 72 -21.18 -15.34 10.17
CA ILE A 72 -21.04 -14.27 9.18
C ILE A 72 -20.31 -13.06 9.78
N VAL A 73 -20.75 -12.60 10.96
CA VAL A 73 -20.13 -11.45 11.64
C VAL A 73 -18.66 -11.75 11.97
N LEU A 74 -18.38 -12.94 12.51
CA LEU A 74 -17.03 -13.39 12.82
C LEU A 74 -16.14 -13.42 11.56
N ASN A 75 -16.68 -13.86 10.43
CA ASN A 75 -15.99 -13.90 9.14
C ASN A 75 -15.61 -12.49 8.65
N ILE A 76 -16.55 -11.55 8.72
CA ILE A 76 -16.30 -10.13 8.36
C ILE A 76 -15.22 -9.54 9.28
N VAL A 77 -15.34 -9.77 10.59
CA VAL A 77 -14.35 -9.28 11.57
C VAL A 77 -12.97 -9.89 11.31
N PHE A 78 -12.87 -11.19 11.06
CA PHE A 78 -11.61 -11.84 10.75
C PHE A 78 -11.01 -11.34 9.43
N ASN A 79 -11.81 -11.16 8.38
CA ASN A 79 -11.31 -10.59 7.12
C ASN A 79 -10.76 -9.18 7.29
N LEU A 80 -11.46 -8.32 8.03
CA LEU A 80 -10.96 -6.98 8.37
C LEU A 80 -9.66 -7.04 9.18
N PHE A 81 -9.60 -7.95 10.16
CA PHE A 81 -8.42 -8.16 11.00
C PHE A 81 -7.21 -8.65 10.17
N PHE A 82 -7.38 -9.67 9.32
CA PHE A 82 -6.32 -10.17 8.46
C PHE A 82 -5.87 -9.14 7.44
N ARG A 83 -6.80 -8.36 6.86
CA ARG A 83 -6.45 -7.24 5.97
C ARG A 83 -5.59 -6.20 6.69
N LEU A 84 -5.95 -5.85 7.93
CA LEU A 84 -5.18 -4.93 8.75
C LEU A 84 -3.78 -5.50 9.05
N LEU A 85 -3.68 -6.77 9.46
CA LEU A 85 -2.40 -7.45 9.69
C LEU A 85 -1.52 -7.45 8.43
N PHE A 86 -2.12 -7.69 7.26
CA PHE A 86 -1.40 -7.68 6.00
C PHE A 86 -0.82 -6.30 5.67
N ILE A 87 -1.62 -5.24 5.79
CA ILE A 87 -1.15 -3.84 5.60
C ILE A 87 -0.03 -3.52 6.58
N LEU A 88 -0.19 -3.85 7.86
CA LEU A 88 0.83 -3.65 8.89
C LEU A 88 2.13 -4.41 8.55
N SER A 89 2.03 -5.65 8.08
CA SER A 89 3.19 -6.46 7.70
C SER A 89 3.98 -5.83 6.54
N LYS A 90 3.28 -5.34 5.50
CA LYS A 90 3.89 -4.60 4.39
C LYS A 90 4.58 -3.34 4.88
N MET A 91 3.92 -2.58 5.75
CA MET A 91 4.47 -1.34 6.31
C MET A 91 5.74 -1.58 7.13
N ILE A 92 5.77 -2.65 7.94
CA ILE A 92 6.96 -3.05 8.71
C ILE A 92 8.11 -3.45 7.78
N LEU A 93 7.82 -4.25 6.75
CA LEU A 93 8.82 -4.66 5.75
C LEU A 93 9.38 -3.44 5.00
N MET A 94 8.53 -2.51 4.60
CA MET A 94 8.94 -1.27 3.93
C MET A 94 9.78 -0.39 4.86
N SER A 95 9.39 -0.22 6.12
CA SER A 95 10.17 0.53 7.10
C SER A 95 11.56 -0.07 7.34
N ARG A 96 11.66 -1.41 7.43
CA ARG A 96 12.95 -2.12 7.49
C ARG A 96 13.78 -1.89 6.22
N HIS A 97 13.15 -1.92 5.06
CA HIS A 97 13.80 -1.64 3.78
C HIS A 97 14.37 -0.21 3.75
N ILE A 98 13.58 0.80 4.11
CA ILE A 98 14.01 2.20 4.16
C ILE A 98 15.23 2.37 5.07
N ARG A 99 15.21 1.80 6.28
CA ARG A 99 16.37 1.84 7.19
C ARG A 99 17.62 1.19 6.59
N LYS A 100 17.45 0.10 5.83
CA LYS A 100 18.55 -0.55 5.12
C LYS A 100 19.09 0.34 4.00
N MET A 101 18.22 1.03 3.26
CA MET A 101 18.63 1.96 2.20
C MET A 101 19.35 3.17 2.75
N GLN A 102 18.89 3.74 3.87
CA GLN A 102 19.58 4.83 4.57
C GLN A 102 21.00 4.42 5.00
N LYS A 103 21.17 3.21 5.54
CA LYS A 103 22.51 2.70 5.88
C LYS A 103 23.38 2.47 4.65
N LYS A 104 22.80 1.89 3.59
CA LYS A 104 23.52 1.60 2.34
C LYS A 104 24.00 2.89 1.67
N LEU A 105 23.17 3.94 1.63
CA LEU A 105 23.51 5.26 1.11
C LEU A 105 24.80 5.82 1.74
N LYS A 106 25.01 5.60 3.04
CA LYS A 106 26.24 6.05 3.74
C LYS A 106 27.49 5.28 3.32
N GLN A 107 27.34 4.03 2.89
CA GLN A 107 28.44 3.09 2.68
C GLN A 107 28.84 2.95 1.21
N THR A 108 27.98 3.33 0.26
CA THR A 108 28.23 3.20 -1.18
C THR A 108 28.56 4.54 -1.83
N SER A 109 29.10 4.50 -3.06
CA SER A 109 29.17 5.70 -3.90
C SER A 109 27.75 6.16 -4.27
N VAL A 110 27.61 7.45 -4.62
CA VAL A 110 26.31 8.01 -5.04
C VAL A 110 25.78 7.33 -6.30
N PRO A 111 26.58 7.14 -7.37
CA PRO A 111 26.12 6.44 -8.57
C PRO A 111 25.67 5.00 -8.29
N ASP A 112 26.44 4.24 -7.51
CA ASP A 112 26.10 2.84 -7.20
C ASP A 112 24.80 2.74 -6.39
N PHE A 113 24.57 3.70 -5.48
CA PHE A 113 23.35 3.76 -4.71
C PHE A 113 22.13 4.00 -5.60
N ILE A 114 22.23 4.94 -6.54
CA ILE A 114 21.14 5.31 -7.45
C ILE A 114 20.83 4.14 -8.39
N CYS A 115 21.84 3.55 -9.04
CA CYS A 115 21.67 2.39 -9.90
C CYS A 115 20.97 1.24 -9.16
N TYR A 116 21.45 0.89 -7.96
CA TYR A 116 20.83 -0.15 -7.14
C TYR A 116 19.37 0.17 -6.77
N SER A 117 19.07 1.43 -6.47
CA SER A 117 17.73 1.86 -6.08
C SER A 117 16.75 1.77 -7.25
N ILE A 118 17.18 2.13 -8.45
CA ILE A 118 16.43 2.00 -9.70
C ILE A 118 16.16 0.52 -10.02
N GLU A 119 17.18 -0.34 -9.92
CA GLU A 119 17.02 -1.79 -10.17
C GLU A 119 16.02 -2.46 -9.22
N LYS A 120 15.88 -1.95 -7.99
CA LYS A 120 14.95 -2.48 -6.99
C LYS A 120 13.55 -1.89 -7.05
N HIS A 121 13.29 -0.93 -7.95
CA HIS A 121 12.03 -0.21 -8.04
C HIS A 121 10.80 -1.14 -8.11
N ASN A 122 10.84 -2.20 -8.93
CA ASN A 122 9.70 -3.12 -9.09
C ASN A 122 9.29 -3.82 -7.78
N LYS A 123 10.21 -4.00 -6.84
CA LYS A 123 9.92 -4.62 -5.54
C LYS A 123 9.64 -3.58 -4.45
N TYR A 124 10.37 -2.47 -4.49
CA TYR A 124 10.25 -1.37 -3.55
C TYR A 124 10.23 -0.05 -4.34
N PRO A 125 9.05 0.41 -4.76
CA PRO A 125 8.93 1.61 -5.58
C PRO A 125 9.48 2.82 -4.85
N ILE A 126 10.48 3.44 -5.48
CA ILE A 126 11.13 4.66 -5.01
C ILE A 126 10.69 5.83 -5.89
N TYR A 127 10.34 6.93 -5.24
CA TYR A 127 9.80 8.12 -5.89
C TYR A 127 10.60 9.36 -5.49
N VAL A 128 10.49 10.37 -6.35
CA VAL A 128 11.02 11.71 -6.15
C VAL A 128 9.83 12.65 -6.00
N LEU A 129 9.87 13.45 -4.94
CA LEU A 129 9.00 14.60 -4.73
C LEU A 129 9.86 15.85 -4.92
N HIS A 130 9.60 16.59 -5.99
CA HIS A 130 10.26 17.86 -6.28
C HIS A 130 9.22 18.98 -6.22
N MET A 131 9.40 19.91 -5.29
CA MET A 131 8.54 21.08 -5.09
C MET A 131 9.41 22.33 -5.21
N PRO A 132 9.72 22.79 -6.44
CA PRO A 132 10.62 23.92 -6.65
C PRO A 132 10.08 25.21 -6.02
N SER A 133 8.76 25.40 -6.02
CA SER A 133 8.05 26.50 -5.35
C SER A 133 8.38 26.61 -3.86
N ASN A 134 8.58 25.47 -3.21
CA ASN A 134 8.92 25.37 -1.79
C ASN A 134 10.42 25.16 -1.55
N ASN A 135 11.26 25.20 -2.60
CA ASN A 135 12.69 24.92 -2.54
C ASN A 135 13.01 23.52 -1.96
N ILE A 136 12.16 22.52 -2.22
CA ILE A 136 12.27 21.17 -1.62
C ILE A 136 12.44 20.09 -2.70
N ILE A 137 13.37 19.16 -2.44
CA ILE A 137 13.43 17.86 -3.09
C ILE A 137 13.57 16.75 -2.04
N GLU A 138 12.77 15.71 -2.20
CA GLU A 138 12.78 14.54 -1.32
C GLU A 138 12.70 13.27 -2.15
N ILE A 139 13.52 12.28 -1.79
CA ILE A 139 13.48 10.94 -2.38
C ILE A 139 13.04 9.97 -1.29
N GLY A 140 12.13 9.07 -1.62
CA GLY A 140 11.53 8.21 -0.61
C GLY A 140 10.60 7.16 -1.16
N TYR A 141 9.84 6.58 -0.25
CA TYR A 141 8.98 5.43 -0.50
C TYR A 141 7.57 5.69 0.05
N ASN A 142 6.55 5.14 -0.61
CA ASN A 142 5.24 4.99 0.02
C ASN A 142 5.33 3.89 1.10
N ILE A 143 5.22 4.28 2.38
CA ILE A 143 5.42 3.35 3.49
C ILE A 143 4.35 2.25 3.56
N ILE A 144 3.14 2.53 3.06
CA ILE A 144 2.03 1.57 3.02
C ILE A 144 2.28 0.50 1.94
N ASN A 145 3.13 0.81 0.94
CA ASN A 145 3.47 -0.08 -0.17
C ASN A 145 2.22 -0.62 -0.90
N THR A 146 1.31 0.30 -1.17
CA THR A 146 0.12 0.11 -2.00
C THR A 146 0.30 0.85 -3.31
N ASP A 147 -0.49 0.44 -4.31
CA ASP A 147 -0.56 1.11 -5.59
C ASP A 147 -0.99 2.58 -5.40
N LEU A 148 -0.48 3.44 -6.28
CA LEU A 148 -0.75 4.86 -6.25
C LEU A 148 -2.10 5.15 -6.91
N VAL A 149 -3.05 5.66 -6.13
CA VAL A 149 -4.40 6.01 -6.59
C VAL A 149 -4.57 7.53 -6.52
N ILE A 150 -5.04 8.13 -7.61
CA ILE A 150 -5.31 9.57 -7.68
C ILE A 150 -6.41 9.93 -6.67
N GLY A 151 -6.20 11.02 -5.92
CA GLY A 151 -7.09 11.49 -4.87
C GLY A 151 -6.83 10.85 -3.50
N GLU A 152 -6.03 9.78 -3.41
CA GLU A 152 -5.69 9.15 -2.13
C GLU A 152 -4.46 9.79 -1.47
N LYS A 153 -4.40 9.63 -0.13
CA LYS A 153 -3.29 10.08 0.70
C LYS A 153 -2.09 9.15 0.55
N ILE A 154 -0.93 9.72 0.26
CA ILE A 154 0.36 9.04 0.26
C ILE A 154 1.05 9.27 1.59
N HIS A 155 1.52 8.18 2.20
CA HIS A 155 2.33 8.20 3.41
C HIS A 155 3.79 8.02 3.02
N PHE A 156 4.48 9.13 2.78
CA PHE A 156 5.79 9.14 2.17
C PHE A 156 6.89 9.21 3.24
N ARG A 157 7.81 8.24 3.23
CA ARG A 157 8.97 8.21 4.11
C ARG A 157 10.23 8.43 3.28
N THR A 158 10.96 9.49 3.61
CA THR A 158 12.11 9.95 2.81
C THR A 158 13.41 9.28 3.25
N LEU A 159 14.41 9.30 2.35
CA LEU A 159 15.78 8.89 2.65
C LEU A 159 16.42 9.80 3.72
N SER A 160 16.04 11.07 3.77
CA SER A 160 16.39 12.02 4.84
C SER A 160 15.68 11.75 6.18
N ASN A 161 14.89 10.67 6.27
CA ASN A 161 14.18 10.18 7.46
C ASN A 161 12.98 11.04 7.90
N ARG A 162 12.45 11.89 7.01
CA ARG A 162 11.23 12.67 7.22
C ARG A 162 9.99 11.86 6.83
N SER A 163 8.87 12.16 7.49
CA SER A 163 7.54 11.66 7.10
C SER A 163 6.76 12.81 6.47
N LEU A 164 6.26 12.59 5.27
CA LEU A 164 5.42 13.54 4.53
C LEU A 164 4.07 12.89 4.20
N TYR A 165 3.02 13.70 4.20
CA TYR A 165 1.66 13.27 3.93
C TYR A 165 1.04 14.23 2.92
N PHE A 166 0.62 13.72 1.77
CA PHE A 166 0.02 14.53 0.71
C PHE A 166 -0.94 13.69 -0.13
N ASN A 167 -1.87 14.36 -0.83
CA ASN A 167 -2.77 13.70 -1.75
C ASN A 167 -2.11 13.58 -3.13
N LEU A 168 -2.31 12.46 -3.81
CA LEU A 168 -1.87 12.33 -5.20
C LEU A 168 -2.84 13.06 -6.13
N ILE A 169 -2.45 14.25 -6.61
CA ILE A 169 -3.32 15.08 -7.47
C ILE A 169 -3.24 14.63 -8.93
N GLN A 170 -2.09 14.10 -9.34
CA GLN A 170 -1.80 13.68 -10.71
C GLN A 170 -1.00 12.37 -10.69
N PRO A 171 -1.12 11.53 -11.74
CA PRO A 171 -0.32 10.31 -11.82
C PRO A 171 1.17 10.66 -11.86
N PRO A 172 2.05 9.71 -11.48
CA PRO A 172 3.47 10.00 -11.44
C PRO A 172 4.01 10.26 -12.85
N LEU A 173 4.23 11.53 -13.19
CA LEU A 173 4.65 11.97 -14.53
C LEU A 173 5.51 13.22 -14.41
N ILE A 174 6.53 13.31 -15.27
CA ILE A 174 7.35 14.52 -15.41
C ILE A 174 6.80 15.29 -16.62
N ALA A 175 6.02 16.33 -16.36
CA ALA A 175 5.62 17.27 -17.39
C ALA A 175 6.67 18.38 -17.57
N THR A 176 7.11 18.96 -16.44
CA THR A 176 7.95 20.16 -16.39
C THR A 176 8.69 20.20 -15.05
N ILE A 177 10.00 20.46 -15.04
CA ILE A 177 10.80 20.56 -13.79
C ILE A 177 10.41 21.78 -12.94
N LYS A 178 9.73 22.76 -13.56
CA LYS A 178 9.32 24.01 -12.91
C LYS A 178 8.09 23.88 -12.02
N ASP A 179 7.35 22.79 -12.15
CA ASP A 179 6.14 22.55 -11.38
C ASP A 179 6.42 21.51 -10.27
N ASP A 180 5.47 21.38 -9.35
CA ASP A 180 5.53 20.34 -8.33
C ASP A 180 5.37 18.96 -9.00
N VAL A 181 6.39 18.13 -8.88
CA VAL A 181 6.47 16.82 -9.53
C VAL A 181 6.57 15.73 -8.47
N PHE A 182 5.76 14.68 -8.67
CA PHE A 182 5.90 13.41 -7.99
C PHE A 182 6.04 12.31 -9.05
N CYS A 183 7.19 11.64 -9.14
CA CYS A 183 7.45 10.64 -10.18
C CYS A 183 8.40 9.55 -9.68
N THR A 184 8.67 8.52 -10.49
CA THR A 184 9.65 7.51 -10.11
C THR A 184 11.07 8.10 -10.12
N LEU A 185 11.96 7.54 -9.31
CA LEU A 185 13.38 7.92 -9.33
C LEU A 185 14.03 7.70 -10.71
N HIS A 186 13.64 6.63 -11.40
CA HIS A 186 14.15 6.31 -12.72
C HIS A 186 13.82 7.42 -13.73
N ASP A 187 12.55 7.81 -13.79
CA ASP A 187 12.09 8.84 -14.72
C ASP A 187 12.76 10.17 -14.42
N TYR A 188 12.85 10.56 -13.13
CA TYR A 188 13.45 11.83 -12.73
C TYR A 188 14.93 11.89 -13.05
N TYR A 189 15.67 10.87 -12.65
CA TYR A 189 17.13 10.82 -12.82
C TYR A 189 17.57 10.79 -14.29
N ASN A 190 16.75 10.20 -15.16
CA ASN A 190 17.04 10.08 -16.59
C ASN A 190 16.41 11.18 -17.45
N HIS A 191 15.69 12.14 -16.86
CA HIS A 191 15.00 13.18 -17.62
C HIS A 191 15.96 14.16 -18.31
N ASN A 192 16.89 14.76 -17.56
CA ASN A 192 17.96 15.60 -18.12
C ASN A 192 19.17 15.71 -17.16
N ASN A 193 20.20 16.45 -17.56
CA ASN A 193 21.41 16.63 -16.73
C ASN A 193 21.15 17.42 -15.44
N GLU A 194 20.17 18.32 -15.43
CA GLU A 194 19.81 19.13 -14.27
C GLU A 194 19.14 18.27 -13.19
N THR A 195 18.15 17.45 -13.57
CA THR A 195 17.49 16.52 -12.64
C THR A 195 18.46 15.50 -12.08
N LYS A 196 19.36 14.97 -12.93
CA LYS A 196 20.45 14.09 -12.53
C LYS A 196 21.33 14.74 -11.45
N SER A 197 21.84 15.95 -11.73
CA SER A 197 22.67 16.70 -10.80
C SER A 197 21.95 17.00 -9.48
N THR A 198 20.65 17.29 -9.54
CA THR A 198 19.83 17.56 -8.35
C THR A 198 19.75 16.32 -7.44
N ILE A 199 19.54 15.14 -8.02
CA ILE A 199 19.52 13.87 -7.27
C ILE A 199 20.90 13.57 -6.70
N ASP A 200 21.96 13.71 -7.50
CA ASP A 200 23.34 13.46 -7.05
C ASP A 200 23.71 14.37 -5.87
N ASN A 201 23.33 15.65 -5.94
CA ASN A 201 23.53 16.64 -4.87
C ASN A 201 22.73 16.27 -3.61
N TYR A 202 21.44 15.96 -3.74
CA TYR A 202 20.60 15.54 -2.62
C TYR A 202 21.16 14.31 -1.89
N ILE A 203 21.56 13.27 -2.64
CA ILE A 203 22.12 12.05 -2.06
C ILE A 203 23.46 12.33 -1.39
N SER A 204 24.30 13.19 -1.98
CA SER A 204 25.57 13.63 -1.39
C SER A 204 25.35 14.39 -0.08
N LYS A 205 24.43 15.37 -0.05
CA LYS A 205 24.05 16.10 1.17
C LYS A 205 23.58 15.17 2.28
N ILE A 206 22.77 14.15 1.95
CA ILE A 206 22.40 13.13 2.93
C ILE A 206 23.64 12.41 3.41
N LYS A 207 24.50 11.91 2.51
CA LYS A 207 25.70 11.14 2.84
C LYS A 207 26.63 11.92 3.79
N ASP A 208 26.78 13.21 3.55
CA ASP A 208 27.63 14.13 4.31
C ASP A 208 26.99 14.63 5.62
N ASN A 209 25.81 14.11 5.99
CA ASN A 209 25.07 14.47 7.21
C ASN A 209 24.67 15.96 7.27
N HIS A 210 24.33 16.57 6.14
CA HIS A 210 23.73 17.90 6.17
C HIS A 210 22.43 17.86 6.99
N ASN A 211 22.13 18.94 7.71
CA ASN A 211 20.91 19.02 8.53
C ASN A 211 19.63 19.12 7.69
N THR A 212 19.73 19.75 6.51
CA THR A 212 18.60 20.04 5.62
C THR A 212 18.90 19.60 4.18
N PRO A 213 19.16 18.30 3.92
CA PRO A 213 19.56 17.81 2.61
C PRO A 213 18.49 17.98 1.53
N TRP A 214 17.24 18.17 1.94
CA TRP A 214 16.08 18.36 1.06
C TRP A 214 15.96 19.77 0.48
N LEU A 215 16.74 20.75 0.94
CA LEU A 215 16.71 22.09 0.36
C LEU A 215 17.55 22.13 -0.92
N LEU A 216 16.99 22.65 -2.02
CA LEU A 216 17.69 22.78 -3.29
C LEU A 216 18.78 23.85 -3.18
N ASN A 217 18.38 25.07 -2.80
CA ASN A 217 19.26 26.21 -2.56
C ASN A 217 19.39 26.48 -1.05
N ASN A 218 20.63 26.51 -0.56
CA ASN A 218 20.93 26.99 0.79
C ASN A 218 21.21 28.51 0.74
N GLU A 219 20.23 29.32 0.34
CA GLU A 219 20.31 30.77 0.53
C GLU A 219 19.51 31.13 1.79
N ASN A 220 20.16 31.89 2.69
CA ASN A 220 19.71 32.40 4.01
C ASN A 220 20.25 31.70 5.27
N VAL A 221 21.58 31.51 5.37
CA VAL A 221 22.30 31.70 6.64
C VAL A 221 23.63 32.42 6.37
N GLN A 222 23.55 33.72 6.09
CA GLN A 222 24.59 34.73 6.36
C GLN A 222 24.09 36.08 5.82
N GLU A 223 23.39 36.83 6.67
CA GLU A 223 23.56 38.28 6.88
C GLU A 223 23.29 38.57 8.36
#